data_AF-A0A6M0H6C5-F1
#
_entry.id   AF-A0A6M0H6C5-F1
#
_cell.length_a   1.000
_cell.length_b   1.000
_cell.length_c   1.000
_cell.angle_alpha   90.00
_cell.angle_beta   90.00
_cell.angle_gamma   90.00
#
_symmetry.space_group_name_H-M   'P 1'
#
loop_
_entity.id
_entity.type
_entity.pdbx_description
1 polymer ?
#
loop_
_entity_poly.entity_id
_entity_poly.type
_entity_poly.pdbx_seq_one_letter_code
_entity_poly.pdbx_strand_id
1 'polypeptide(L)' 'MNKRFQFIMLLISVLGFLILSLSHIFRDSLTEFTLGLCEGLSFVFIITWGIYMCCCFAKKKNPYKIS' A
#
# COMPACT_ATOMS: atom_id res chain seq x y z
N MET A 1 -12.63 -0.22 14.32
CA MET A 1 -12.14 -0.50 12.95
C MET A 1 -12.25 -2.00 12.79
N ASN A 2 -12.94 -2.48 11.75
CA ASN A 2 -13.10 -3.93 11.59
C ASN A 2 -11.71 -4.54 11.39
N LYS A 3 -11.37 -5.58 12.16
CA LYS A 3 -10.06 -6.25 12.09
C LYS A 3 -9.75 -6.74 10.66
N ARG A 4 -10.77 -7.17 9.94
CA ARG A 4 -10.70 -7.52 8.51
C ARG A 4 -10.24 -6.35 7.63
N PHE A 5 -10.69 -5.13 7.93
CA PHE A 5 -10.35 -3.94 7.16
C PHE A 5 -8.90 -3.49 7.38
N GLN A 6 -8.37 -3.63 8.60
CA GLN A 6 -6.94 -3.47 8.87
C GLN A 6 -6.10 -4.49 8.10
N PHE A 7 -6.52 -5.74 8.11
CA PHE A 7 -5.80 -6.81 7.43
C PHE A 7 -5.78 -6.61 5.92
N ILE A 8 -6.90 -6.16 5.33
CA ILE A 8 -6.99 -5.80 3.91
C ILE A 8 -6.05 -4.63 3.58
N MET A 9 -6.04 -3.58 4.40
CA MET A 9 -5.16 -2.42 4.20
C MET A 9 -3.67 -2.79 4.31
N LEU A 10 -3.33 -3.73 5.20
CA LEU A 10 -1.98 -4.24 5.36
C LEU A 10 -1.57 -5.11 4.16
N LEU A 11 -2.45 -5.99 3.69
CA LEU A 11 -2.25 -6.78 2.46
C LEU A 11 -2.03 -5.88 1.24
N ILE A 12 -2.83 -4.84 1.12
CA ILE A 12 -2.71 -3.81 0.08
C ILE A 12 -1.33 -3.14 0.12
N SER A 13 -0.85 -2.78 1.31
CA SER A 13 0.46 -2.15 1.47
C SER A 13 1.59 -3.11 1.11
N VAL A 14 1.49 -4.38 1.52
CA VAL A 14 2.44 -5.42 1.15
C VAL A 14 2.43 -5.65 -0.36
N LEU A 15 1.26 -5.72 -1.00
CA LEU A 15 1.15 -5.82 -2.46
C LEU A 15 1.81 -4.63 -3.16
N GLY A 16 1.55 -3.40 -2.71
CA GLY A 16 2.17 -2.20 -3.27
C GLY A 16 3.70 -2.23 -3.20
N PHE A 17 4.27 -2.69 -2.09
CA PHE A 17 5.72 -2.88 -1.92
C PHE A 17 6.29 -4.01 -2.76
N LEU A 18 5.53 -5.10 -2.92
CA LEU A 18 5.93 -6.26 -3.72
C LEU A 18 5.97 -5.88 -5.21
N ILE A 19 4.96 -5.15 -5.69
CA ILE A 19 4.87 -4.57 -7.03
C ILE A 19 6.05 -3.62 -7.29
N LEU A 20 6.35 -2.72 -6.34
CA LEU A 20 7.49 -1.79 -6.45
C LEU A 20 8.84 -2.54 -6.53
N SER A 21 9.02 -3.56 -5.68
CA SER A 21 10.24 -4.38 -5.68
C SER A 21 10.38 -5.18 -6.97
N LEU A 22 9.28 -5.74 -7.49
CA LEU A 22 9.26 -6.43 -8.77
C LEU A 22 9.63 -5.48 -9.92
N SER A 23 9.05 -4.27 -9.91
CA SER A 23 9.34 -3.23 -10.90
C SER A 23 10.82 -2.84 -10.92
N HIS A 24 11.44 -2.74 -9.74
CA HIS A 24 12.86 -2.40 -9.63
C HIS A 24 13.79 -3.54 -10.08
N ILE A 25 13.44 -4.79 -9.80
CA ILE A 25 14.20 -5.99 -10.22
C ILE A 25 14.09 -6.21 -11.74
N PHE A 26 12.90 -6.02 -12.30
CA PHE A 26 12.64 -6.22 -13.72
C PHE A 26 12.84 -4.96 -14.57
N ARG A 27 13.42 -3.88 -14.02
CA ARG A 27 13.57 -2.59 -14.69
C ARG A 27 14.27 -2.66 -16.06
N ASP A 28 15.15 -3.65 -16.24
CA ASP A 28 15.89 -3.87 -17.49
C ASP A 28 15.16 -4.79 -18.49
N SER A 29 14.12 -5.52 -18.05
CA SER A 29 13.39 -6.53 -18.84
C SER A 29 11.92 -6.20 -19.09
N LEU A 30 11.35 -5.18 -18.42
CA LEU A 30 9.95 -4.80 -18.53
C LEU A 30 9.75 -3.51 -19.34
N THR A 31 8.74 -3.51 -20.22
CA THR A 31 8.32 -2.35 -21.02
C THR A 31 8.06 -1.12 -20.13
N GLU A 32 8.51 0.06 -20.56
CA GLU A 32 8.38 1.34 -19.83
C GLU A 32 6.94 1.64 -19.36
N PHE A 33 5.95 1.18 -20.12
CA PHE A 33 4.53 1.25 -19.76
C PHE A 33 4.18 0.46 -18.48
N THR A 34 4.72 -0.75 -18.31
CA THR A 34 4.47 -1.59 -17.13
C THR A 34 5.18 -1.03 -15.89
N LEU A 35 6.36 -0.42 -16.07
CA LEU A 35 7.07 0.28 -15.01
C LEU A 35 6.25 1.46 -14.49
N GLY A 36 5.75 2.31 -15.40
CA GLY A 36 4.89 3.45 -15.05
C GLY A 36 3.58 3.04 -14.37
N LEU A 37 2.96 1.93 -14.79
CA LEU A 37 1.79 1.37 -14.11
C LEU A 37 2.10 0.86 -12.70
N CYS A 38 3.27 0.21 -12.50
CA CYS A 38 3.73 -0.24 -11.18
C CYS A 38 3.92 0.92 -10.21
N GLU A 39 4.64 1.96 -10.64
CA GLU A 39 4.87 3.15 -9.82
C GLU A 39 3.56 3.87 -9.50
N GLY A 40 2.67 4.02 -10.50
CA GLY A 40 1.35 4.61 -10.32
C GLY A 40 0.48 3.84 -9.30
N LEU A 41 0.40 2.51 -9.41
CA LEU A 41 -0.33 1.65 -8.47
C LEU A 41 0.24 1.74 -7.05
N SER A 42 1.57 1.71 -6.91
CA SER A 42 2.23 1.82 -5.61
C SER A 42 1.92 3.18 -4.94
N PHE A 43 1.90 4.26 -5.72
CA PHE A 43 1.55 5.60 -5.23
C PHE A 43 0.11 5.68 -4.74
N VAL A 44 -0.85 5.13 -5.49
CA VAL A 44 -2.27 5.08 -5.08
C VAL A 44 -2.44 4.29 -3.79
N PHE A 45 -1.71 3.18 -3.64
CA PHE A 45 -1.75 2.38 -2.41
C PHE A 45 -1.16 3.12 -1.20
N ILE A 46 -0.04 3.82 -1.37
CA ILE A 46 0.57 4.63 -0.30
C ILE A 46 -0.36 5.77 0.12
N ILE A 47 -0.98 6.48 -0.83
CA ILE A 47 -1.93 7.56 -0.52
C ILE A 47 -3.14 7.00 0.25
N THR A 48 -3.72 5.90 -0.24
CA THR A 48 -4.88 5.27 0.40
C THR A 48 -4.55 4.83 1.84
N TRP A 49 -3.37 4.26 2.05
CA TRP A 49 -2.87 3.89 3.37
C TRP A 49 -2.62 5.11 4.26
N GLY A 50 -2.03 6.18 3.73
CA GLY A 50 -1.79 7.43 4.44
C GLY A 50 -3.09 8.08 4.92
N ILE A 51 -4.11 8.16 4.05
CA ILE A 51 -5.45 8.67 4.41
C ILE A 51 -6.05 7.79 5.52
N TYR A 52 -5.93 6.48 5.41
CA TYR A 52 -6.41 5.55 6.44
C TYR A 52 -5.74 5.77 7.80
N MET A 53 -4.41 5.95 7.81
CA MET A 53 -3.64 6.25 9.03
C MET A 53 -4.06 7.59 9.62
N CYS A 54 -4.24 8.64 8.80
CA CYS A 54 -4.76 9.94 9.23
C CYS A 54 -6.15 9.83 9.86
N CYS A 55 -7.08 9.09 9.23
CA CYS A 55 -8.41 8.85 9.81
C CYS A 55 -8.33 8.08 11.13
N CYS A 56 -7.39 7.14 11.26
CA CYS A 56 -7.20 6.40 12.50
C CYS A 56 -6.65 7.28 13.63
N PHE A 57 -5.68 8.13 13.30
CA PHE A 57 -5.09 9.13 14.19
C PHE A 57 -6.15 10.14 14.67
N ALA A 58 -6.97 10.66 13.76
CA ALA A 58 -8.09 11.56 14.08
C ALA A 58 -9.11 10.93 15.03
N LYS A 59 -9.35 9.62 14.92
CA LYS A 59 -10.24 8.87 15.83
C LYS A 59 -9.58 8.47 17.15
N LYS A 60 -8.30 8.85 17.41
CA LYS A 60 -7.49 8.40 18.57
C LYS A 60 -7.55 6.89 18.80
N LYS A 61 -7.89 6.11 17.78
CA LYS A 61 -7.91 4.64 17.85
C LYS A 61 -6.59 4.18 17.28
N ASN A 62 -5.88 3.36 18.04
CA ASN A 62 -4.60 2.85 17.58
C ASN A 62 -4.84 1.85 16.43
N PRO A 63 -4.33 2.12 15.21
CA PRO A 63 -4.49 1.24 14.04
C PRO A 63 -3.79 -0.11 14.18
N TYR A 64 -3.07 -0.35 15.27
CA TYR A 64 -2.38 -1.61 15.54
C TYR A 64 -2.74 -2.24 16.89
N LYS A 65 -3.76 -1.71 17.59
CA LYS A 65 -4.18 -2.31 18.87
C LYS A 65 -5.03 -3.54 18.58
N ILE A 66 -4.34 -4.67 18.46
CA ILE A 66 -4.90 -6.02 18.57
C ILE A 66 -4.95 -6.33 20.06
N SER A 67 -5.82 -5.65 20.81
CA SER A 67 -6.13 -5.98 22.21
C SER A 67 -7.45 -5.35 22.61
#